data_AF-A0A7X7QFW6-F1
#
_entry.id   AF-A0A7X7QFW6-F1
#
_cell.length_a   1.000
_cell.length_b   1.000
_cell.length_c   1.000
_cell.angle_alpha   90.00
_cell.angle_beta   90.00
_cell.angle_gamma   90.00
#
_symmetry.space_group_name_H-M   'P 1'
#
loop_
_entity.id
_entity.type
_entity.pdbx_description
1 polymer ?
#
loop_
_entity_poly.entity_id
_entity_poly.type
_entity_poly.pdbx_seq_one_letter_code
_entity_poly.pdbx_strand_id
1 'polypeptide(L)'
;MPADAPTIVATSGGYRPGRRTDLELGPLVQHAVDRSGATGRPRVCHVGTASGDQRWFSGRLAEAARIAGYELNELTLFTQPNVEDLRGFLLDQDVVWVGGGSVVNLLAVWRAHGLDEVF
;
A
#
# COMPACT_ATOMS: atom_id res chain seq x y z
N MET A 1 8.86 -9.65 -15.93
CA MET A 1 7.64 -9.89 -16.74
C MET A 1 6.44 -9.43 -15.93
N PRO A 2 5.51 -8.67 -16.51
CA PRO A 2 4.20 -8.37 -15.92
C PRO A 2 3.41 -9.66 -15.63
N ALA A 3 2.43 -9.59 -14.74
CA ALA A 3 1.53 -10.69 -14.46
C ALA A 3 0.39 -10.73 -15.48
N ASP A 4 0.02 -11.94 -15.91
CA ASP A 4 -1.11 -12.13 -16.85
C ASP A 4 -2.47 -12.15 -16.11
N ALA A 5 -2.47 -12.10 -14.77
CA ALA A 5 -3.64 -12.11 -13.91
C ALA A 5 -3.34 -11.43 -12.56
N PRO A 6 -4.37 -11.02 -11.78
CA PRO A 6 -4.19 -10.51 -10.43
C PRO A 6 -3.30 -11.45 -9.59
N THR A 7 -2.26 -10.89 -8.99
CA THR A 7 -1.21 -11.66 -8.31
C THR A 7 -1.01 -11.15 -6.88
N ILE A 8 -1.00 -12.07 -5.91
CA ILE A 8 -0.65 -11.76 -4.52
C ILE A 8 0.84 -12.00 -4.31
N VAL A 9 1.54 -10.99 -3.79
CA VAL A 9 2.94 -11.10 -3.37
C VAL A 9 2.97 -11.16 -1.84
N ALA A 10 3.10 -12.36 -1.27
CA ALA A 10 3.23 -12.55 0.17
C ALA A 10 4.70 -12.43 0.59
N THR A 11 5.03 -11.44 1.43
CA THR A 11 6.42 -11.13 1.79
C THR A 11 6.58 -10.77 3.27
N SER A 12 7.81 -10.89 3.79
CA SER A 12 8.18 -10.51 5.16
C SER A 12 9.03 -9.22 5.21
N GLY A 13 8.78 -8.28 4.30
CA GLY A 13 9.54 -7.05 4.17
C GLY A 13 8.87 -6.05 3.22
N GLY A 14 9.62 -5.07 2.72
CA GLY A 14 9.08 -4.10 1.77
C GLY A 14 9.81 -2.77 1.76
N TYR A 15 10.45 -2.42 2.87
CA TYR A 15 11.17 -1.16 3.05
C TYR A 15 12.61 -1.42 3.44
N ARG A 16 13.47 -0.44 3.19
CA ARG A 16 14.87 -0.46 3.61
C ARG A 16 15.27 0.90 4.21
N PRO A 17 16.34 0.98 5.02
CA PRO A 17 16.87 2.26 5.46
C PRO A 17 17.17 3.17 4.26
N GLY A 18 16.72 4.42 4.35
CA GLY A 18 17.00 5.43 3.33
C GLY A 18 18.41 5.98 3.45
N ARG A 19 18.97 6.49 2.34
CA ARG A 19 20.32 7.09 2.36
C ARG A 19 20.33 8.52 2.89
N ARG A 20 19.26 9.27 2.61
CA ARG A 20 19.05 10.67 3.05
C ARG A 20 17.64 10.91 3.58
N THR A 21 16.90 9.84 3.82
CA THR A 21 15.52 9.80 4.27
C THR A 21 15.37 8.69 5.31
N ASP A 22 14.28 8.71 6.05
CA ASP A 22 14.02 7.70 7.09
C ASP A 22 13.87 6.29 6.50
N LEU A 23 13.27 6.17 5.31
CA LEU A 23 13.12 4.90 4.58
C LEU A 23 13.14 5.11 3.07
N GLU A 24 13.41 4.03 2.34
CA GLU A 24 13.23 3.90 0.90
C GLU A 24 12.42 2.62 0.60
N LEU A 25 11.72 2.59 -0.54
CA LEU A 25 11.04 1.38 -1.00
C LEU A 25 12.08 0.30 -1.34
N GLY A 26 11.83 -0.90 -0.82
CA GLY A 26 12.70 -2.05 -0.97
C GLY A 26 12.45 -2.82 -2.27
N PRO A 27 13.33 -3.79 -2.60
CA PRO A 27 13.23 -4.57 -3.84
C PRO A 27 11.91 -5.34 -4.00
N LEU A 28 11.25 -5.69 -2.90
CA LEU A 28 9.96 -6.42 -2.93
C LEU A 28 8.80 -5.53 -3.38
N VAL A 29 8.81 -4.24 -3.02
CA VAL A 29 7.80 -3.27 -3.50
C VAL A 29 8.05 -2.99 -4.98
N GLN A 30 9.30 -2.78 -5.37
CA GLN A 30 9.67 -2.65 -6.79
C GLN A 30 9.23 -3.88 -7.58
N HIS A 31 9.46 -5.09 -7.05
CA HIS A 31 9.01 -6.32 -7.68
C HIS A 31 7.49 -6.34 -7.88
N ALA A 32 6.70 -5.95 -6.87
CA ALA A 32 5.24 -5.87 -7.01
C ALA A 32 4.82 -4.89 -8.13
N VAL A 33 5.50 -3.74 -8.24
CA VAL A 33 5.29 -2.76 -9.33
C VAL A 33 5.69 -3.34 -10.69
N ASP A 34 6.83 -4.03 -10.79
CA ASP A 34 7.26 -4.67 -12.04
C ASP A 34 6.27 -5.77 -12.47
N ARG A 35 5.63 -6.43 -11.51
CA ARG A 35 4.59 -7.45 -11.74
C ARG A 35 3.26 -6.85 -12.13
N SER A 36 2.91 -5.64 -11.70
CA SER A 36 1.66 -4.99 -12.12
C SER A 36 1.68 -4.59 -13.60
N GLY A 37 2.86 -4.40 -14.18
CA GLY A 37 3.01 -3.96 -15.57
C GLY A 37 2.74 -2.47 -15.76
N ALA A 38 2.65 -1.70 -14.67
CA ALA A 38 2.49 -0.26 -14.71
C ALA A 38 3.62 0.42 -15.49
N THR A 39 3.28 1.46 -16.23
CA THR A 39 4.25 2.28 -16.98
C THR A 39 4.15 3.73 -16.56
N GLY A 40 5.23 4.50 -16.73
CA GLY A 40 5.27 5.90 -16.31
C GLY A 40 5.43 6.04 -14.80
N ARG A 41 4.40 6.55 -14.12
CA ARG A 41 4.40 6.78 -12.67
C ARG A 41 3.40 5.83 -11.99
N PRO A 42 3.84 4.66 -11.49
CA PRO A 42 2.96 3.66 -10.91
C PRO A 42 2.17 4.18 -9.71
N ARG A 43 0.89 3.82 -9.65
CA ARG A 43 -0.04 4.16 -8.56
C ARG A 43 -0.01 3.05 -7.52
N VAL A 44 0.63 3.35 -6.39
CA VAL A 44 0.78 2.43 -5.28
C VAL A 44 -0.13 2.90 -4.15
N CYS A 45 -1.12 2.09 -3.80
CA CYS A 45 -1.90 2.31 -2.59
C CYS A 45 -1.24 1.63 -1.40
N HIS A 46 -1.01 2.36 -0.34
CA HIS A 46 -0.62 1.79 0.95
C HIS A 46 -1.85 1.64 1.86
N VAL A 47 -1.98 0.46 2.47
CA VAL A 47 -3.00 0.16 3.47
C VAL A 47 -2.31 -0.07 4.81
N GLY A 48 -2.24 0.98 5.63
CA GLY A 48 -1.50 1.01 6.90
C GLY A 48 -2.25 0.47 8.12
N THR A 49 -3.43 -0.13 7.91
CA THR A 49 -4.42 -0.38 8.97
C THR A 49 -3.89 -1.28 10.09
N ALA A 50 -2.98 -2.22 9.80
CA ALA A 50 -2.39 -3.10 10.81
C ALA A 50 -1.60 -2.36 11.91
N SER A 51 -1.15 -1.13 11.60
CA SER A 51 -0.48 -0.23 12.54
C SER A 51 -1.36 0.94 12.98
N GLY A 52 -2.62 0.99 12.56
CA GLY A 52 -3.57 2.05 12.90
C GLY A 52 -3.39 3.35 12.11
N ASP A 53 -2.98 3.26 10.83
CA ASP A 53 -2.85 4.40 9.90
C ASP A 53 -2.00 5.56 10.46
N GLN A 54 -0.80 5.20 10.92
CA GLN A 54 0.12 6.14 11.55
C GLN A 54 0.57 7.23 10.58
N ARG A 55 0.12 8.48 10.82
CA ARG A 55 0.45 9.65 9.97
C ARG A 55 1.95 9.87 9.78
N TRP A 56 2.75 9.61 10.81
CA TRP A 56 4.21 9.74 10.70
C TRP A 56 4.79 8.73 9.72
N PHE A 57 4.23 7.51 9.64
CA PHE A 57 4.68 6.49 8.71
C PHE A 57 4.24 6.80 7.29
N SER A 58 2.98 7.25 7.10
CA SER A 58 2.50 7.73 5.79
C SER A 58 3.38 8.87 5.26
N GLY A 59 3.83 9.80 6.11
CA GLY A 59 4.78 10.85 5.71
C GLY A 59 6.14 10.30 5.23
N ARG A 60 6.69 9.30 5.93
CA ARG A 60 7.93 8.62 5.50
C ARG A 60 7.73 7.87 4.17
N LEU A 61 6.58 7.22 4.00
CA LEU A 61 6.27 6.48 2.80
C LEU A 61 6.06 7.40 1.60
N ALA A 62 5.42 8.55 1.80
CA ALA A 62 5.26 9.58 0.77
C ALA A 62 6.60 10.07 0.24
N GLU A 63 7.57 10.32 1.12
CA GLU A 63 8.92 10.71 0.69
C GLU A 63 9.65 9.57 -0.04
N ALA A 64 9.51 8.33 0.43
CA ALA A 64 10.09 7.16 -0.22
C ALA A 64 9.51 6.92 -1.63
N ALA A 65 8.19 7.04 -1.78
CA ALA A 65 7.50 6.92 -3.07
C ALA A 65 7.90 8.04 -4.02
N ARG A 66 8.04 9.28 -3.53
CA ARG A 66 8.54 10.42 -4.32
C ARG A 66 9.93 10.14 -4.88
N ILE A 67 10.84 9.57 -4.08
CA ILE A 67 12.19 9.18 -4.52
C ILE A 67 12.15 8.04 -5.55
N ALA A 68 11.26 7.07 -5.36
CA ALA A 68 11.07 5.96 -6.28
C ALA A 68 10.36 6.37 -7.60
N GLY A 69 9.81 7.59 -7.66
CA GLY A 69 9.05 8.06 -8.81
C GLY A 69 7.66 7.45 -8.92
N TYR A 70 7.03 7.11 -7.78
CA TYR A 70 5.69 6.54 -7.73
C TYR A 70 4.65 7.58 -7.34
N GLU A 71 3.40 7.34 -7.69
CA GLU A 71 2.24 8.00 -7.11
C GLU A 71 1.77 7.18 -5.90
N LEU A 72 1.93 7.74 -4.70
CA LEU A 72 1.45 7.10 -3.49
C LEU A 72 0.04 7.58 -3.17
N ASN A 73 -0.87 6.63 -3.04
CA ASN A 73 -2.21 6.82 -2.49
C ASN A 73 -2.27 6.10 -1.13
N GLU A 74 -2.94 6.68 -0.15
CA GLU A 74 -3.11 6.04 1.17
C GLU A 74 -4.58 5.70 1.36
N LEU A 75 -4.89 4.46 1.71
CA LEU A 75 -6.19 4.09 2.25
C LEU A 75 -6.08 4.11 3.78
N THR A 76 -6.78 5.03 4.41
CA THR A 76 -6.89 5.12 5.87
C THR A 76 -8.31 4.80 6.30
N LEU A 77 -8.44 4.02 7.36
CA LEU A 77 -9.70 3.67 8.03
C LEU A 77 -9.81 4.31 9.42
N PHE A 78 -8.73 4.89 9.94
CA PHE A 78 -8.72 5.62 11.21
C PHE A 78 -8.76 7.15 11.02
N THR A 79 -9.72 7.87 11.60
CA THR A 79 -10.89 7.40 12.39
C THR A 79 -12.06 6.93 11.51
N GLN A 80 -11.99 7.15 10.20
CA GLN A 80 -12.99 6.74 9.21
C GLN A 80 -12.31 6.53 7.85
N PRO A 81 -12.96 5.87 6.88
CA PRO A 81 -12.50 5.85 5.49
C PRO A 81 -12.25 7.25 4.94
N ASN A 82 -11.10 7.46 4.29
CA ASN A 82 -10.77 8.72 3.62
C ASN A 82 -11.32 8.81 2.18
N VAL A 83 -12.01 7.78 1.71
CA VAL A 83 -12.63 7.69 0.39
C VAL A 83 -14.05 7.15 0.52
N GLU A 84 -14.94 7.55 -0.39
CA GLU A 84 -16.35 7.14 -0.39
C GLU A 84 -16.54 5.76 -1.02
N ASP A 85 -15.99 5.56 -2.23
CA ASP A 85 -16.00 4.26 -2.93
C ASP A 85 -14.68 3.52 -2.69
N LEU A 86 -14.68 2.64 -1.68
CA LEU A 86 -13.53 1.79 -1.34
C LEU A 86 -13.12 0.88 -2.50
N ARG A 87 -14.11 0.29 -3.19
CA ARG A 87 -13.86 -0.68 -4.26
C ARG A 87 -13.28 0.00 -5.49
N GLY A 88 -13.91 1.07 -5.94
CA GLY A 88 -13.40 1.86 -7.06
C GLY A 88 -12.00 2.38 -6.76
N PHE A 89 -11.77 2.92 -5.56
CA PHE A 89 -10.46 3.42 -5.17
C PHE A 89 -9.37 2.34 -5.22
N LEU A 90 -9.63 1.14 -4.70
CA LEU A 90 -8.65 0.04 -4.68
C LEU A 90 -8.40 -0.55 -6.08
N LEU A 91 -9.42 -0.65 -6.92
CA LEU A 91 -9.30 -1.15 -8.30
C LEU A 91 -8.58 -0.17 -9.25
N ASP A 92 -8.48 1.10 -8.87
CA ASP A 92 -7.82 2.17 -9.63
C ASP A 92 -6.28 2.19 -9.41
N GLN A 93 -5.76 1.28 -8.58
CA GLN A 93 -4.34 1.21 -8.19
C GLN A 93 -3.61 0.13 -8.99
N ASP A 94 -2.35 0.38 -9.33
CA ASP A 94 -1.48 -0.63 -9.93
C ASP A 94 -1.03 -1.68 -8.89
N VAL A 95 -0.80 -1.23 -7.65
CA VAL A 95 -0.37 -2.08 -6.53
C VAL A 95 -1.10 -1.64 -5.26
N VAL A 96 -1.71 -2.61 -4.56
CA VAL A 96 -2.19 -2.43 -3.18
C VAL A 96 -1.18 -3.09 -2.24
N TRP A 97 -0.45 -2.25 -1.49
CA TRP A 97 0.59 -2.67 -0.56
C TRP A 97 0.08 -2.62 0.89
N VAL A 98 -0.22 -3.79 1.44
CA VAL A 98 -0.71 -3.93 2.82
C VAL A 98 0.46 -3.92 3.80
N GLY A 99 0.48 -2.91 4.68
CA GLY A 99 1.50 -2.76 5.71
C GLY A 99 1.41 -3.81 6.82
N GLY A 100 2.56 -4.10 7.44
CA GLY A 100 2.63 -5.00 8.59
C GLY A 100 2.12 -4.38 9.90
N GLY A 101 1.91 -5.23 10.91
CA GLY A 101 1.44 -4.84 12.23
C GLY A 101 0.58 -5.93 12.87
N SER A 102 -0.46 -5.53 13.62
CA SER A 102 -1.45 -6.48 14.17
C SER A 102 -2.44 -6.90 13.09
N VAL A 103 -2.25 -8.10 12.53
CA VAL A 103 -3.18 -8.70 11.56
C VAL A 103 -4.58 -8.90 12.16
N VAL A 104 -4.66 -9.24 13.45
CA VAL A 104 -5.93 -9.39 14.16
C VAL A 104 -6.71 -8.07 14.16
N ASN A 105 -6.05 -6.94 14.44
CA ASN A 105 -6.69 -5.63 14.44
C ASN A 105 -7.07 -5.20 13.02
N LEU A 106 -6.17 -5.42 12.04
CA LEU A 106 -6.45 -5.15 10.64
C LEU A 106 -7.73 -5.86 10.19
N LEU A 107 -7.86 -7.17 10.42
CA LEU A 107 -9.02 -7.94 9.99
C LEU A 107 -10.31 -7.48 10.66
N ALA A 108 -10.25 -7.10 11.94
CA ALA A 108 -11.40 -6.57 12.66
C ALA A 108 -11.88 -5.23 12.05
N VAL A 109 -10.95 -4.31 11.78
CA VAL A 109 -11.25 -3.00 11.20
C VAL A 109 -11.75 -3.13 9.76
N TRP A 110 -11.14 -3.99 8.96
CA TRP A 110 -11.56 -4.25 7.59
C TRP A 110 -13.00 -4.74 7.52
N ARG A 111 -13.37 -5.73 8.35
CA ARG A 111 -14.75 -6.20 8.48
C ARG A 111 -15.72 -5.12 8.92
N ALA A 112 -15.32 -4.28 9.88
CA ALA A 112 -16.15 -3.19 10.36
C ALA A 112 -16.44 -2.13 9.27
N HIS A 113 -15.56 -2.01 8.28
CA HIS A 113 -15.72 -1.10 7.14
C HIS A 113 -16.11 -1.81 5.83
N GLY A 114 -16.45 -3.11 5.87
CA GLY A 114 -16.84 -3.89 4.70
C GLY A 114 -15.74 -4.10 3.65
N LEU A 115 -14.47 -3.91 4.02
CA LEU A 115 -13.34 -4.06 3.10
C LEU A 115 -13.13 -5.51 2.65
N ASP A 116 -13.56 -6.48 3.45
CA ASP A 116 -13.54 -7.90 3.11
C ASP A 116 -14.59 -8.30 2.06
N GLU A 117 -15.56 -7.43 1.77
CA GLU A 117 -16.57 -7.63 0.70
C GLU A 117 -16.18 -6.94 -0.62
N VAL A 118 -15.06 -6.20 -0.64
CA VAL A 118 -14.62 -5.41 -1.79
C VAL A 118 -13.92 -6.26 -2.87
N PHE A 119 -13.33 -7.39 -2.47
CA PHE A 119 -12.49 -8.25 -3.32
C PHE A 119 -13.17 -9.55 -3.75
#